data_AF-A0A2R6MAH7-F1
#
_entry.id   AF-A0A2R6MAH7-F1
#
_cell.length_a   1.000
_cell.length_b   1.000
_cell.length_c   1.000
_cell.angle_alpha   90.00
_cell.angle_beta   90.00
_cell.angle_gamma   90.00
#
_symmetry.space_group_name_H-M   'P 1'
#
loop_
_entity.id
_entity.type
_entity.pdbx_description
1 polymer ?
#
loop_
_entity_poly.entity_id
_entity_poly.type
_entity_poly.pdbx_seq_one_letter_code
_entity_poly.pdbx_strand_id
1 'polypeptide(L)'
;MTRHSPGRRTDRLSRRAFLAAGAAATGALAGCIGGDDEDGNGNGGNGTNGDEGDGEPSSPDVVNSSNAPTTPSVEDPPDAVYLPTHQESMEHLETVEAGEYAVMPMLTYPHKFWLVSGTEREAVTPDSTGVHLMATVWDAETGEVLPVDTGAQLRLTRDGDLVDQRAPWPMISQTMGFHFGDNVPLPEQGTYAVEFDLTPIGGDTVRKTGEFADRFTEPRTVRFEFEFDQEFQESVVNGVEYLEEDQWGDRGALEPMAGMGGMNGEMEDGAGDDDMDDGGDGNGSEGGMEMSMPFSALQPADAYLGTDLGTLASGDATFVVRYLTETRLTDGSSGYLLVSPRTPYNRVPLADTALAVEGALEGELIQTLDSELGHHYGIAGDLASDEQLDLVVESPPQVARHRGYETAFLEMPPMTVEVP
;
A
#
# COMPACT_ATOMS: atom_id res chain seq x y z
N MET A 1 -9.09 14.44 54.57
CA MET A 1 -10.21 14.39 53.62
C MET A 1 -9.76 15.03 52.33
N THR A 2 -9.35 14.22 51.35
CA THR A 2 -9.25 14.60 49.94
C THR A 2 -9.17 13.30 49.16
N ARG A 3 -10.19 13.03 48.36
CA ARG A 3 -10.39 11.79 47.60
C ARG A 3 -9.53 11.84 46.33
N HIS A 4 -8.77 10.80 46.06
CA HIS A 4 -8.28 10.48 44.72
C HIS A 4 -9.45 9.94 43.89
N SER A 5 -9.69 10.54 42.73
CA SER A 5 -10.51 9.95 41.67
C SER A 5 -9.62 9.10 40.78
N PRO A 6 -9.94 7.83 40.50
CA PRO A 6 -9.25 7.06 39.48
C PRO A 6 -9.74 7.50 38.09
N GLY A 7 -8.80 7.81 37.21
CA GLY A 7 -9.04 8.14 35.81
C GLY A 7 -9.76 7.01 35.09
N ARG A 8 -10.76 7.40 34.32
CA ARG A 8 -11.63 6.58 33.48
C ARG A 8 -10.79 6.02 32.33
N ARG A 9 -10.47 4.71 32.36
CA ARG A 9 -9.99 3.99 31.17
C ARG A 9 -11.14 3.97 30.16
N THR A 10 -10.96 4.64 29.04
CA THR A 10 -11.79 4.42 27.86
C THR A 10 -11.21 3.21 27.14
N ASP A 11 -11.88 2.08 27.24
CA ASP A 11 -11.57 0.88 26.48
C ASP A 11 -11.81 1.17 24.98
N ARG A 12 -10.74 1.52 24.28
CA ARG A 12 -10.64 1.32 22.84
C ARG A 12 -9.81 0.07 22.64
N LEU A 13 -10.43 -0.98 22.12
CA LEU A 13 -9.76 -2.23 21.80
C LEU A 13 -8.80 -1.97 20.64
N SER A 14 -7.50 -1.85 20.94
CA SER A 14 -6.43 -1.92 19.94
C SER A 14 -6.47 -3.29 19.26
N ARG A 15 -6.25 -3.35 17.94
CA ARG A 15 -6.15 -4.59 17.13
C ARG A 15 -5.21 -5.65 17.75
N ARG A 16 -4.21 -5.23 18.55
CA ARG A 16 -3.33 -6.11 19.34
C ARG A 16 -4.08 -7.04 20.31
N ALA A 17 -5.25 -6.64 20.82
CA ALA A 17 -6.05 -7.45 21.73
C ALA A 17 -6.92 -8.50 21.02
N PHE A 18 -7.27 -8.29 19.75
CA PHE A 18 -8.14 -9.19 18.99
C PHE A 18 -7.38 -10.43 18.50
N LEU A 19 -6.13 -10.25 18.06
CA LEU A 19 -5.26 -11.36 17.64
C LEU A 19 -4.81 -12.24 18.82
N ALA A 20 -4.67 -11.68 20.03
CA ALA A 20 -4.31 -12.45 21.23
C ALA A 20 -5.47 -13.28 21.81
N ALA A 21 -6.73 -12.99 21.45
CA ALA A 21 -7.91 -13.67 21.99
C ALA A 21 -8.39 -14.88 21.15
N GLY A 22 -7.78 -15.14 19.99
CA GLY A 22 -8.15 -16.23 19.07
C GLY A 22 -7.59 -17.61 19.40
N ALA A 23 -6.94 -17.80 20.57
CA ALA A 23 -6.30 -19.06 20.95
C ALA A 23 -6.90 -19.68 22.22
N ALA A 24 -8.23 -19.84 22.28
CA ALA A 24 -8.87 -20.76 23.23
C ALA A 24 -10.37 -20.96 22.91
N ALA A 25 -10.71 -22.06 22.22
CA ALA A 25 -11.79 -22.99 22.62
C ALA A 25 -12.27 -23.84 21.43
N THR A 26 -11.77 -25.07 21.31
CA THR A 26 -12.58 -26.19 20.83
C THR A 26 -12.06 -27.48 21.42
N GLY A 27 -12.75 -27.95 22.46
CA GLY A 27 -12.64 -29.31 22.97
C GLY A 27 -13.97 -30.04 22.79
N ALA A 28 -13.86 -31.30 22.35
CA ALA A 28 -14.82 -32.41 22.43
C ALA A 28 -16.05 -32.36 21.48
N LEU A 29 -16.58 -33.44 20.87
CA LEU A 29 -16.32 -34.89 20.81
C LEU A 29 -17.25 -35.48 19.72
N ALA A 30 -16.76 -36.42 18.89
CA ALA A 30 -17.45 -37.59 18.31
C ALA A 30 -16.49 -38.25 17.29
N GLY A 31 -16.28 -39.56 17.18
CA GLY A 31 -16.98 -40.70 17.74
C GLY A 31 -17.38 -41.73 16.66
N CYS A 32 -16.39 -42.35 16.01
CA CYS A 32 -16.34 -43.73 15.49
C CYS A 32 -17.26 -44.26 14.35
N ILE A 33 -16.66 -45.22 13.62
CA ILE A 33 -17.18 -46.27 12.70
C ILE A 33 -17.40 -45.81 11.24
N GLY A 34 -16.87 -46.43 10.19
CA GLY A 34 -16.14 -47.70 9.98
C GLY A 34 -16.56 -48.30 8.62
N GLY A 35 -15.64 -48.96 7.89
CA GLY A 35 -15.99 -49.87 6.78
C GLY A 35 -15.24 -49.66 5.45
N ASP A 36 -14.10 -50.34 5.34
CA ASP A 36 -13.56 -51.20 4.25
C ASP A 36 -14.05 -51.13 2.77
N ASP A 37 -13.12 -51.61 1.92
CA ASP A 37 -13.22 -52.15 0.55
C ASP A 37 -13.29 -51.15 -0.61
N GLU A 38 -12.76 -51.39 -1.82
CA GLU A 38 -11.67 -52.17 -2.42
C GLU A 38 -11.68 -51.73 -3.90
N ASP A 39 -10.51 -51.77 -4.57
CA ASP A 39 -10.29 -52.06 -6.00
C ASP A 39 -10.92 -51.22 -7.15
N GLY A 40 -10.09 -50.86 -8.14
CA GLY A 40 -10.58 -50.30 -9.41
C GLY A 40 -9.56 -49.85 -10.46
N ASN A 41 -8.67 -50.74 -10.87
CA ASN A 41 -7.69 -50.67 -11.97
C ASN A 41 -8.21 -50.15 -13.35
N GLY A 42 -7.32 -49.50 -14.15
CA GLY A 42 -7.43 -49.40 -15.62
C GLY A 42 -6.78 -48.15 -16.25
N ASN A 43 -5.46 -48.11 -16.44
CA ASN A 43 -4.70 -48.40 -17.68
C ASN A 43 -4.97 -47.52 -18.93
N GLY A 44 -3.95 -46.72 -19.30
CA GLY A 44 -3.28 -46.84 -20.61
C GLY A 44 -3.62 -45.82 -21.71
N GLY A 45 -2.60 -45.08 -22.18
CA GLY A 45 -2.64 -44.37 -23.46
C GLY A 45 -1.56 -43.32 -23.67
N ASN A 46 -0.34 -43.75 -24.00
CA ASN A 46 0.73 -42.89 -24.54
C ASN A 46 0.44 -42.52 -26.01
N GLY A 47 0.69 -41.27 -26.39
CA GLY A 47 0.54 -40.80 -27.77
C GLY A 47 1.03 -39.36 -27.96
N THR A 48 2.35 -39.20 -28.07
CA THR A 48 3.02 -37.97 -28.53
C THR A 48 2.64 -37.64 -29.97
N ASN A 49 2.35 -36.38 -30.24
CA ASN A 49 2.70 -35.72 -31.51
C ASN A 49 3.00 -34.25 -31.20
N GLY A 50 4.20 -33.83 -31.56
CA GLY A 50 4.61 -32.44 -31.54
C GLY A 50 3.90 -31.66 -32.64
N ASP A 51 3.58 -30.43 -32.31
CA ASP A 51 3.32 -29.36 -33.25
C ASP A 51 4.11 -28.16 -32.73
N GLU A 52 5.20 -27.84 -33.44
CA GLU A 52 5.95 -26.61 -33.28
C GLU A 52 5.08 -25.50 -33.89
N GLY A 53 4.33 -24.82 -33.04
CA GLY A 53 3.61 -23.60 -33.39
C GLY A 53 4.22 -22.45 -32.62
N ASP A 54 4.90 -21.55 -33.32
CA ASP A 54 5.26 -20.23 -32.84
C ASP A 54 3.97 -19.46 -32.53
N GLY A 55 3.51 -19.57 -31.28
CA GLY A 55 2.35 -18.86 -30.75
C GLY A 55 2.81 -17.61 -30.03
N GLU A 56 2.43 -16.44 -30.54
CA GLU A 56 2.34 -15.22 -29.72
C GLU A 56 1.56 -15.57 -28.43
N PRO A 57 1.97 -15.05 -27.25
CA PRO A 57 1.25 -15.34 -26.02
C PRO A 57 -0.18 -14.85 -26.19
N SER A 58 -1.09 -15.81 -26.26
CA SER A 58 -2.52 -15.56 -26.38
C SER A 58 -2.99 -14.99 -25.04
N SER A 59 -3.81 -13.94 -25.08
CA SER A 59 -4.48 -13.36 -23.91
C SER A 59 -5.01 -14.45 -22.96
N PRO A 60 -4.95 -14.26 -21.63
CA PRO A 60 -5.34 -15.31 -20.68
C PRO A 60 -6.83 -15.63 -20.78
N ASP A 61 -7.16 -16.66 -21.55
CA ASP A 61 -8.53 -17.16 -21.82
C ASP A 61 -9.19 -17.88 -20.62
N VAL A 62 -8.72 -17.67 -19.38
CA VAL A 62 -9.27 -18.40 -18.22
C VAL A 62 -9.44 -17.46 -17.04
N VAL A 63 -10.62 -16.84 -17.03
CA VAL A 63 -11.24 -16.24 -15.86
C VAL A 63 -11.57 -17.36 -14.86
N ASN A 64 -11.05 -17.29 -13.64
CA ASN A 64 -11.35 -18.27 -12.59
C ASN A 64 -12.76 -18.04 -11.99
N SER A 65 -13.16 -18.83 -11.00
CA SER A 65 -14.48 -18.66 -10.33
C SER A 65 -14.65 -17.32 -9.60
N SER A 66 -13.58 -16.54 -9.39
CA SER A 66 -13.61 -15.21 -8.79
C SER A 66 -13.58 -14.06 -9.80
N ASN A 67 -13.75 -14.34 -11.09
CA ASN A 67 -13.58 -13.36 -12.17
C ASN A 67 -12.18 -12.72 -12.27
N ALA A 68 -11.16 -13.37 -11.72
CA ALA A 68 -9.77 -12.92 -11.83
C ALA A 68 -9.06 -13.65 -12.99
N PRO A 69 -8.15 -12.97 -13.72
CA PRO A 69 -7.35 -13.61 -14.74
C PRO A 69 -6.37 -14.61 -14.10
N THR A 70 -6.10 -15.70 -14.81
CA THR A 70 -5.01 -16.59 -14.41
C THR A 70 -3.68 -15.93 -14.74
N THR A 71 -3.01 -15.36 -13.74
CA THR A 71 -1.72 -14.69 -13.94
C THR A 71 -0.54 -15.62 -13.62
N PRO A 72 0.53 -15.64 -14.43
CA PRO A 72 1.76 -16.34 -14.11
C PRO A 72 2.39 -15.75 -12.84
N SER A 73 3.23 -16.52 -12.16
CA SER A 73 3.97 -16.10 -10.96
C SER A 73 5.46 -16.32 -11.17
N VAL A 74 6.29 -15.48 -10.54
CA VAL A 74 7.74 -15.71 -10.47
C VAL A 74 8.00 -16.99 -9.66
N GLU A 75 8.71 -17.94 -10.26
CA GLU A 75 9.20 -19.12 -9.56
C GLU A 75 10.41 -18.73 -8.70
N ASP A 76 10.31 -18.91 -7.38
CA ASP A 76 11.37 -18.56 -6.39
C ASP A 76 11.78 -17.07 -6.39
N PRO A 77 10.86 -16.15 -6.00
CA PRO A 77 11.16 -14.72 -5.98
C PRO A 77 12.32 -14.40 -5.02
N PRO A 78 13.19 -13.44 -5.36
CA PRO A 78 14.32 -13.07 -4.50
C PRO A 78 13.83 -12.45 -3.18
N ASP A 79 14.64 -12.54 -2.12
CA ASP A 79 14.43 -11.82 -0.85
C ASP A 79 14.76 -10.32 -0.99
N ALA A 80 14.10 -9.64 -1.93
CA ALA A 80 14.34 -8.27 -2.35
C ALA A 80 13.14 -7.72 -3.14
N VAL A 81 13.15 -6.43 -3.43
CA VAL A 81 12.22 -5.82 -4.38
C VAL A 81 12.55 -6.31 -5.79
N TYR A 82 11.52 -6.77 -6.51
CA TYR A 82 11.68 -7.37 -7.83
C TYR A 82 10.54 -7.01 -8.80
N LEU A 83 10.79 -7.13 -10.10
CA LEU A 83 9.81 -6.91 -11.15
C LEU A 83 8.79 -8.07 -11.20
N PRO A 84 7.49 -7.80 -10.99
CA PRO A 84 6.45 -8.82 -11.08
C PRO A 84 6.27 -9.28 -12.53
N THR A 85 5.38 -10.25 -12.74
CA THR A 85 5.09 -10.78 -14.07
C THR A 85 4.23 -9.87 -14.93
N HIS A 86 3.48 -8.96 -14.29
CA HIS A 86 2.56 -8.04 -14.93
C HIS A 86 2.30 -6.83 -14.05
N GLN A 87 1.77 -5.78 -14.68
CA GLN A 87 1.15 -4.64 -14.05
C GLN A 87 -0.37 -4.82 -14.10
N GLU A 88 -1.03 -4.71 -12.94
CA GLU A 88 -2.49 -4.75 -12.86
C GLU A 88 -3.12 -3.49 -13.48
N SER A 89 -4.20 -3.69 -14.24
CA SER A 89 -5.09 -2.60 -14.66
C SER A 89 -6.12 -2.31 -13.58
N MET A 90 -6.62 -1.08 -13.55
CA MET A 90 -7.63 -0.64 -12.61
C MET A 90 -8.50 0.47 -13.19
N GLU A 91 -9.74 0.55 -12.72
CA GLU A 91 -10.59 1.70 -12.91
C GLU A 91 -10.33 2.71 -11.79
N HIS A 92 -10.10 3.97 -12.17
CA HIS A 92 -10.03 5.10 -11.23
C HIS A 92 -11.42 5.73 -11.12
N LEU A 93 -11.95 5.82 -9.89
CA LEU A 93 -13.17 6.58 -9.64
C LEU A 93 -12.86 8.05 -9.38
N GLU A 94 -13.89 8.88 -9.42
CA GLU A 94 -13.76 10.30 -9.10
C GLU A 94 -13.14 10.50 -7.71
N THR A 95 -12.22 11.47 -7.62
CA THR A 95 -11.67 11.90 -6.34
C THR A 95 -12.75 12.57 -5.52
N VAL A 96 -12.85 12.17 -4.25
CA VAL A 96 -13.80 12.75 -3.30
C VAL A 96 -13.04 13.47 -2.19
N GLU A 97 -13.31 14.76 -2.03
CA GLU A 97 -12.83 15.55 -0.91
C GLU A 97 -13.75 15.42 0.31
N ALA A 98 -13.16 15.25 1.49
CA ALA A 98 -13.86 15.17 2.76
C ALA A 98 -13.12 15.97 3.83
N GLY A 99 -13.31 17.29 3.83
CA GLY A 99 -12.64 18.21 4.75
C GLY A 99 -11.19 18.40 4.36
N GLU A 100 -10.26 17.93 5.19
CA GLU A 100 -8.81 18.06 4.96
C GLU A 100 -8.26 16.90 4.11
N TYR A 101 -9.07 15.88 3.85
CA TYR A 101 -8.66 14.71 3.09
C TYR A 101 -9.21 14.77 1.67
N ALA A 102 -8.44 14.26 0.72
CA ALA A 102 -8.92 13.82 -0.58
C ALA A 102 -8.66 12.32 -0.72
N VAL A 103 -9.59 11.63 -1.37
CA VAL A 103 -9.55 10.18 -1.55
C VAL A 103 -9.90 9.82 -2.98
N MET A 104 -9.05 9.03 -3.63
CA MET A 104 -9.33 8.43 -4.94
C MET A 104 -9.57 6.94 -4.73
N PRO A 105 -10.82 6.48 -4.85
CA PRO A 105 -11.11 5.07 -4.90
C PRO A 105 -10.69 4.48 -6.24
N MET A 106 -10.25 3.23 -6.23
CA MET A 106 -9.83 2.48 -7.41
C MET A 106 -10.32 1.04 -7.31
N LEU A 107 -10.60 0.42 -8.45
CA LEU A 107 -11.14 -0.91 -8.52
C LEU A 107 -10.37 -1.76 -9.52
N THR A 108 -10.07 -3.00 -9.17
CA THR A 108 -9.56 -4.01 -10.10
C THR A 108 -10.14 -5.38 -9.75
N TYR A 109 -9.79 -6.41 -10.52
CA TYR A 109 -10.15 -7.78 -10.19
C TYR A 109 -9.52 -8.20 -8.84
N PRO A 110 -10.18 -9.06 -8.05
CA PRO A 110 -9.60 -9.60 -6.82
C PRO A 110 -8.29 -10.31 -7.12
N HIS A 111 -7.24 -9.98 -6.37
CA HIS A 111 -5.93 -10.61 -6.54
C HIS A 111 -5.25 -10.91 -5.22
N LYS A 112 -4.16 -11.66 -5.31
CA LYS A 112 -3.38 -12.11 -4.16
C LYS A 112 -2.52 -10.95 -3.63
N PHE A 113 -2.56 -10.75 -2.32
CA PHE A 113 -1.64 -9.89 -1.59
C PHE A 113 -1.14 -10.61 -0.33
N TRP A 114 -0.19 -10.01 0.40
CA TRP A 114 0.42 -10.62 1.57
C TRP A 114 0.30 -9.72 2.79
N LEU A 115 -0.25 -10.26 3.87
CA LEU A 115 -0.19 -9.64 5.20
C LEU A 115 1.17 -9.92 5.83
N VAL A 116 1.69 -8.97 6.60
CA VAL A 116 2.95 -9.09 7.33
C VAL A 116 2.68 -8.96 8.82
N SER A 117 3.17 -9.92 9.61
CA SER A 117 3.09 -9.91 11.07
C SER A 117 4.43 -10.33 11.66
N GLY A 118 5.12 -9.38 12.30
CA GLY A 118 6.54 -9.53 12.59
C GLY A 118 7.29 -9.74 11.28
N THR A 119 8.03 -10.84 11.16
CA THR A 119 8.72 -11.25 9.92
C THR A 119 7.98 -12.33 9.13
N GLU A 120 6.81 -12.77 9.59
CA GLU A 120 5.99 -13.77 8.91
C GLU A 120 5.07 -13.10 7.88
N ARG A 121 4.80 -13.82 6.79
CA ARG A 121 3.92 -13.39 5.72
C ARG A 121 2.79 -14.40 5.49
N GLU A 122 1.59 -13.89 5.30
CA GLU A 122 0.40 -14.69 4.99
C GLU A 122 -0.21 -14.24 3.67
N ALA A 123 -0.36 -15.16 2.72
CA ALA A 123 -0.98 -14.86 1.44
C ALA A 123 -2.51 -14.85 1.58
N VAL A 124 -3.13 -13.71 1.27
CA VAL A 124 -4.58 -13.57 1.13
C VAL A 124 -4.92 -13.83 -0.33
N THR A 125 -5.57 -14.96 -0.60
CA THR A 125 -6.00 -15.36 -1.95
C THR A 125 -7.51 -15.18 -2.06
N PRO A 126 -8.01 -14.47 -3.08
CA PRO A 126 -9.45 -14.32 -3.28
C PRO A 126 -10.10 -15.68 -3.60
N ASP A 127 -11.27 -15.93 -3.01
CA ASP A 127 -12.03 -17.19 -3.13
C ASP A 127 -13.43 -17.02 -3.73
N SER A 128 -13.79 -15.77 -4.04
CA SER A 128 -15.14 -15.37 -4.45
C SER A 128 -15.06 -14.24 -5.47
N THR A 129 -16.09 -14.14 -6.31
CA THR A 129 -16.25 -13.05 -7.27
C THR A 129 -16.37 -11.71 -6.54
N GLY A 130 -15.74 -10.67 -7.06
CA GLY A 130 -15.78 -9.36 -6.41
C GLY A 130 -14.82 -8.38 -7.07
N VAL A 131 -14.31 -7.46 -6.25
CA VAL A 131 -13.27 -6.49 -6.65
C VAL A 131 -12.17 -6.45 -5.62
N HIS A 132 -10.96 -6.12 -6.03
CA HIS A 132 -9.99 -5.52 -5.13
C HIS A 132 -10.26 -4.01 -5.09
N LEU A 133 -10.79 -3.54 -3.96
CA LEU A 133 -11.12 -2.12 -3.78
C LEU A 133 -9.96 -1.45 -3.07
N MET A 134 -9.45 -0.38 -3.67
CA MET A 134 -8.33 0.39 -3.16
C MET A 134 -8.73 1.85 -2.95
N ALA A 135 -8.02 2.54 -2.06
CA ALA A 135 -8.18 3.96 -1.83
C ALA A 135 -6.84 4.60 -1.45
N THR A 136 -6.41 5.59 -2.23
CA THR A 136 -5.29 6.47 -1.86
C THR A 136 -5.85 7.67 -1.11
N VAL A 137 -5.27 7.99 0.04
CA VAL A 137 -5.71 9.09 0.93
C VAL A 137 -4.59 10.10 1.05
N TRP A 138 -4.86 11.37 0.76
CA TRP A 138 -3.88 12.44 0.83
C TRP A 138 -4.46 13.71 1.46
N ASP A 139 -3.57 14.62 1.84
CA ASP A 139 -3.96 15.96 2.24
C ASP A 139 -4.49 16.75 1.04
N ALA A 140 -5.75 17.16 1.08
CA ALA A 140 -6.38 17.90 -0.02
C ALA A 140 -5.69 19.24 -0.32
N GLU A 141 -4.97 19.81 0.66
CA GLU A 141 -4.29 21.10 0.52
C GLU A 141 -2.89 20.97 -0.10
N THR A 142 -2.04 20.07 0.43
CA THR A 142 -0.66 19.93 -0.05
C THR A 142 -0.51 18.92 -1.18
N GLY A 143 -1.49 18.02 -1.39
CA GLY A 143 -1.36 16.90 -2.31
C GLY A 143 -0.53 15.73 -1.76
N GLU A 144 -0.10 15.79 -0.49
CA GLU A 144 0.78 14.78 0.09
C GLU A 144 -0.01 13.55 0.55
N VAL A 145 0.35 12.36 0.03
CA VAL A 145 -0.21 11.09 0.51
C VAL A 145 0.06 10.94 2.00
N LEU A 146 -0.89 10.39 2.75
CA LEU A 146 -0.80 10.20 4.20
C LEU A 146 -0.49 8.72 4.53
N PRO A 147 0.79 8.30 4.57
CA PRO A 147 1.19 6.90 4.69
C PRO A 147 1.16 6.39 6.13
N VAL A 148 -0.04 6.34 6.72
CA VAL A 148 -0.26 5.88 8.11
C VAL A 148 -1.55 5.08 8.20
N ASP A 149 -1.62 4.07 9.06
CA ASP A 149 -2.88 3.37 9.33
C ASP A 149 -3.87 4.35 10.01
N THR A 150 -4.86 4.81 9.25
CA THR A 150 -5.94 5.67 9.75
C THR A 150 -7.10 4.87 10.32
N GLY A 151 -6.95 3.56 10.53
CA GLY A 151 -8.01 2.69 11.05
C GLY A 151 -9.28 2.69 10.19
N ALA A 152 -9.13 2.90 8.88
CA ALA A 152 -10.23 3.11 7.95
C ALA A 152 -11.26 1.97 8.01
N GLN A 153 -12.54 2.30 7.82
CA GLN A 153 -13.61 1.33 7.71
C GLN A 153 -14.34 1.52 6.40
N LEU A 154 -14.66 0.42 5.73
CA LEU A 154 -15.44 0.37 4.52
C LEU A 154 -16.78 -0.29 4.82
N ARG A 155 -17.88 0.37 4.42
CA ARG A 155 -19.24 -0.17 4.41
C ARG A 155 -19.77 -0.15 2.99
N LEU A 156 -20.10 -1.33 2.48
CA LEU A 156 -20.64 -1.53 1.14
C LEU A 156 -22.13 -1.85 1.22
N THR A 157 -22.94 -1.12 0.45
CA THR A 157 -24.39 -1.32 0.39
C THR A 157 -24.89 -1.42 -1.04
N ARG A 158 -26.02 -2.07 -1.22
CA ARG A 158 -26.75 -2.16 -2.48
C ARG A 158 -28.23 -2.05 -2.21
N ASP A 159 -28.93 -1.17 -2.93
CA ASP A 159 -30.37 -0.91 -2.73
C ASP A 159 -30.75 -0.59 -1.26
N GLY A 160 -29.78 -0.06 -0.49
CA GLY A 160 -29.92 0.26 0.94
C GLY A 160 -29.64 -0.91 1.90
N ASP A 161 -29.42 -2.13 1.40
CA ASP A 161 -29.05 -3.29 2.19
C ASP A 161 -27.53 -3.41 2.33
N LEU A 162 -27.07 -3.84 3.52
CA LEU A 162 -25.65 -4.07 3.78
C LEU A 162 -25.17 -5.32 3.05
N VAL A 163 -24.15 -5.14 2.19
CA VAL A 163 -23.50 -6.23 1.45
C VAL A 163 -22.26 -6.69 2.21
N ASP A 164 -21.41 -5.75 2.62
CA ASP A 164 -20.16 -6.04 3.31
C ASP A 164 -19.75 -4.90 4.24
N GLN A 165 -18.99 -5.22 5.28
CA GLN A 165 -18.38 -4.23 6.16
C GLN A 165 -17.03 -4.76 6.68
N ARG A 166 -15.97 -4.02 6.43
CA ARG A 166 -14.61 -4.42 6.80
C ARG A 166 -13.70 -3.22 7.01
N ALA A 167 -12.47 -3.50 7.41
CA ALA A 167 -11.42 -2.51 7.52
C ALA A 167 -10.33 -2.84 6.49
N PRO A 168 -10.18 -2.05 5.41
CA PRO A 168 -9.16 -2.32 4.41
C PRO A 168 -7.76 -2.22 5.02
N TRP A 169 -6.82 -2.98 4.45
CA TRP A 169 -5.45 -3.04 4.94
C TRP A 169 -4.66 -1.83 4.44
N PRO A 170 -3.80 -1.20 5.26
CA PRO A 170 -2.74 -0.36 4.72
C PRO A 170 -1.78 -1.26 3.93
N MET A 171 -1.45 -0.86 2.70
CA MET A 171 -0.66 -1.65 1.77
C MET A 171 0.36 -0.78 1.05
N ILE A 172 1.36 -1.43 0.47
CA ILE A 172 2.21 -0.81 -0.56
C ILE A 172 2.23 -1.62 -1.85
N SER A 173 2.26 -0.93 -2.98
CA SER A 173 2.59 -1.50 -4.29
C SER A 173 3.62 -0.63 -5.01
N GLN A 174 4.22 -1.18 -6.07
CA GLN A 174 5.23 -0.47 -6.85
C GLN A 174 4.62 0.73 -7.59
N THR A 175 3.44 0.53 -8.19
CA THR A 175 2.78 1.48 -9.09
C THR A 175 1.90 2.51 -8.38
N MET A 176 1.32 2.17 -7.22
CA MET A 176 0.42 3.08 -6.45
C MET A 176 1.08 3.63 -5.18
N GLY A 177 2.14 3.00 -4.69
CA GLY A 177 2.74 3.40 -3.42
C GLY A 177 1.87 2.99 -2.24
N PHE A 178 1.80 3.83 -1.20
CA PHE A 178 0.98 3.58 -0.02
C PHE A 178 -0.51 3.85 -0.30
N HIS A 179 -1.35 2.87 -0.01
CA HIS A 179 -2.80 2.96 -0.17
C HIS A 179 -3.51 2.03 0.82
N PHE A 180 -4.83 2.09 0.88
CA PHE A 180 -5.66 1.11 1.58
C PHE A 180 -6.26 0.15 0.56
N GLY A 181 -6.37 -1.14 0.86
CA GLY A 181 -7.00 -2.09 -0.04
C GLY A 181 -7.48 -3.39 0.63
N ASP A 182 -8.48 -4.03 0.03
CA ASP A 182 -8.88 -5.41 0.35
C ASP A 182 -9.72 -6.03 -0.78
N ASN A 183 -9.77 -7.36 -0.82
CA ASN A 183 -10.67 -8.11 -1.70
C ASN A 183 -12.10 -8.09 -1.13
N VAL A 184 -13.01 -7.43 -1.83
CA VAL A 184 -14.43 -7.28 -1.45
C VAL A 184 -15.29 -8.21 -2.31
N PRO A 185 -15.89 -9.27 -1.74
CA PRO A 185 -16.81 -10.15 -2.46
C PRO A 185 -18.07 -9.41 -2.88
N LEU A 186 -18.50 -9.59 -4.12
CA LEU A 186 -19.73 -9.03 -4.67
C LEU A 186 -20.61 -10.18 -5.17
N PRO A 187 -21.81 -10.39 -4.58
CA PRO A 187 -22.60 -11.58 -4.87
C PRO A 187 -23.20 -11.57 -6.29
N GLU A 188 -23.45 -10.40 -6.86
CA GLU A 188 -24.09 -10.26 -8.17
C GLU A 188 -23.72 -8.92 -8.84
N GLN A 189 -23.91 -8.80 -10.15
CA GLN A 189 -23.67 -7.54 -10.87
C GLN A 189 -24.67 -6.45 -10.45
N GLY A 190 -24.25 -5.19 -10.51
CA GLY A 190 -25.07 -4.02 -10.21
C GLY A 190 -24.28 -2.85 -9.63
N THR A 191 -25.01 -1.80 -9.22
CA THR A 191 -24.44 -0.60 -8.61
C THR A 191 -24.29 -0.79 -7.10
N TYR A 192 -23.13 -0.45 -6.57
CA TYR A 192 -22.82 -0.50 -5.15
C TYR A 192 -22.46 0.88 -4.62
N ALA A 193 -22.94 1.20 -3.42
CA ALA A 193 -22.60 2.42 -2.70
C ALA A 193 -21.65 2.10 -1.56
N VAL A 194 -20.54 2.85 -1.50
CA VAL A 194 -19.48 2.71 -0.50
C VAL A 194 -19.49 3.91 0.43
N GLU A 195 -19.39 3.64 1.73
CA GLU A 195 -18.99 4.62 2.73
C GLU A 195 -17.61 4.22 3.28
N PHE A 196 -16.65 5.12 3.13
CA PHE A 196 -15.28 4.96 3.58
C PHE A 196 -15.01 5.93 4.72
N ASP A 197 -14.97 5.41 5.95
CA ASP A 197 -14.77 6.19 7.16
C ASP A 197 -13.29 6.31 7.48
N LEU A 198 -12.80 7.55 7.50
CA LEU A 198 -11.46 7.95 7.93
C LEU A 198 -11.50 8.30 9.41
N THR A 199 -10.61 7.69 10.20
CA THR A 199 -10.43 8.07 11.60
C THR A 199 -9.34 9.15 11.74
N PRO A 200 -9.40 9.98 12.81
CA PRO A 200 -8.40 11.01 13.05
C PRO A 200 -6.97 10.44 13.05
N ILE A 201 -6.06 11.15 12.40
CA ILE A 201 -4.64 10.78 12.42
C ILE A 201 -4.01 11.30 13.71
N GLY A 202 -3.25 10.43 14.37
CA GLY A 202 -2.45 10.75 15.55
C GLY A 202 -2.93 10.06 16.81
N GLY A 203 -2.42 10.51 17.96
CA GLY A 203 -2.58 9.83 19.25
C GLY A 203 -1.25 9.19 19.66
N ASP A 204 -1.31 7.97 20.20
CA ASP A 204 -0.11 7.26 20.71
C ASP A 204 0.73 6.61 19.59
N THR A 205 0.24 6.59 18.34
CA THR A 205 0.87 5.82 17.24
C THR A 205 1.59 6.67 16.20
N VAL A 206 1.13 7.91 15.97
CA VAL A 206 1.72 8.82 14.98
C VAL A 206 1.79 10.22 15.56
N ARG A 207 2.98 10.82 15.53
CA ARG A 207 3.18 12.23 15.83
C ARG A 207 2.90 13.06 14.58
N LYS A 208 2.20 14.18 14.73
CA LYS A 208 2.04 15.18 13.66
C LYS A 208 2.80 16.45 14.02
N THR A 209 3.46 17.05 13.04
CA THR A 209 4.24 18.28 13.21
C THR A 209 4.04 19.22 12.02
N GLY A 210 4.61 20.43 12.11
CA GLY A 210 4.47 21.43 11.06
C GLY A 210 3.02 21.87 10.91
N GLU A 211 2.57 22.03 9.67
CA GLU A 211 1.19 22.41 9.37
C GLU A 211 0.20 21.30 9.70
N PHE A 212 0.64 20.04 9.85
CA PHE A 212 -0.22 18.90 10.20
C PHE A 212 -0.52 18.78 11.71
N ALA A 213 0.14 19.55 12.58
CA ALA A 213 0.04 19.38 14.04
C ALA A 213 -1.42 19.40 14.56
N ASP A 214 -2.24 20.32 14.04
CA ASP A 214 -3.63 20.52 14.46
C ASP A 214 -4.66 20.02 13.43
N ARG A 215 -4.21 19.42 12.32
CA ARG A 215 -5.05 18.94 11.20
C ARG A 215 -5.40 17.46 11.36
N PHE A 216 -6.39 16.94 10.62
CA PHE A 216 -6.77 15.52 10.65
C PHE A 216 -7.26 15.03 12.02
N THR A 217 -7.92 15.92 12.78
CA THR A 217 -8.31 15.66 14.19
C THR A 217 -9.74 15.14 14.35
N GLU A 218 -10.54 15.23 13.28
CA GLU A 218 -11.94 14.82 13.27
C GLU A 218 -12.17 13.67 12.28
N PRO A 219 -13.07 12.72 12.59
CA PRO A 219 -13.45 11.69 11.64
C PRO A 219 -14.13 12.30 10.41
N ARG A 220 -13.95 11.64 9.27
CA ARG A 220 -14.56 12.01 7.98
C ARG A 220 -15.11 10.77 7.30
N THR A 221 -16.19 10.93 6.55
CA THR A 221 -16.77 9.85 5.75
C THR A 221 -16.77 10.28 4.30
N VAL A 222 -16.11 9.50 3.46
CA VAL A 222 -16.14 9.61 2.01
C VAL A 222 -17.24 8.69 1.48
N ARG A 223 -17.96 9.14 0.45
CA ARG A 223 -19.02 8.36 -0.20
C ARG A 223 -18.81 8.35 -1.69
N PHE A 224 -18.92 7.18 -2.30
CA PHE A 224 -18.84 7.00 -3.74
C PHE A 224 -19.66 5.78 -4.16
N GLU A 225 -19.95 5.69 -5.45
CA GLU A 225 -20.66 4.58 -6.06
C GLU A 225 -19.83 4.02 -7.20
N PHE A 226 -20.01 2.74 -7.51
CA PHE A 226 -19.43 2.11 -8.69
C PHE A 226 -20.37 1.06 -9.27
N GLU A 227 -20.21 0.81 -10.57
CA GLU A 227 -20.92 -0.25 -11.27
C GLU A 227 -20.03 -1.50 -11.35
N PHE A 228 -20.59 -2.64 -10.93
CA PHE A 228 -19.96 -3.94 -11.10
C PHE A 228 -20.73 -4.71 -12.16
N ASP A 229 -20.28 -4.59 -13.41
CA ASP A 229 -20.90 -5.25 -14.56
C ASP A 229 -19.86 -6.04 -15.37
N GLN A 230 -20.27 -6.56 -16.53
CA GLN A 230 -19.38 -7.30 -17.42
C GLN A 230 -18.36 -6.38 -18.10
N GLU A 231 -18.71 -5.13 -18.40
CA GLU A 231 -17.82 -4.19 -19.08
C GLU A 231 -16.62 -3.83 -18.19
N PHE A 232 -16.88 -3.51 -16.92
CA PHE A 232 -15.84 -3.33 -15.90
C PHE A 232 -14.94 -4.57 -15.78
N GLN A 233 -15.53 -5.76 -15.67
CA GLN A 233 -14.76 -7.01 -15.51
C GLN A 233 -13.83 -7.25 -16.70
N GLU A 234 -14.33 -7.05 -17.92
CA GLU A 234 -13.54 -7.21 -19.14
C GLU A 234 -12.46 -6.13 -19.24
N SER A 235 -12.75 -4.88 -18.85
CA SER A 235 -11.79 -3.77 -18.95
C SER A 235 -10.56 -3.97 -18.07
N VAL A 236 -10.75 -4.33 -16.79
CA VAL A 236 -9.63 -4.51 -15.84
C VAL A 236 -8.83 -5.78 -16.11
N VAL A 237 -9.43 -6.79 -16.75
CA VAL A 237 -8.73 -8.00 -17.17
C VAL A 237 -7.94 -7.77 -18.46
N ASN A 238 -8.55 -7.14 -19.46
CA ASN A 238 -7.91 -6.90 -20.75
C ASN A 238 -6.82 -5.83 -20.69
N GLY A 239 -6.87 -4.93 -19.70
CA GLY A 239 -5.84 -3.92 -19.48
C GLY A 239 -4.57 -4.42 -18.79
N VAL A 240 -4.49 -5.71 -18.40
CA VAL A 240 -3.28 -6.24 -17.74
C VAL A 240 -2.10 -6.22 -18.72
N GLU A 241 -1.02 -5.57 -18.33
CA GLU A 241 0.21 -5.49 -19.11
C GLU A 241 1.24 -6.47 -18.58
N TYR A 242 1.67 -7.41 -19.42
CA TYR A 242 2.67 -8.42 -19.06
C TYR A 242 4.08 -7.94 -19.38
N LEU A 243 5.01 -8.18 -18.46
CA LEU A 243 6.43 -7.91 -18.67
C LEU A 243 7.04 -9.03 -19.52
N GLU A 244 8.20 -8.76 -20.14
CA GLU A 244 8.97 -9.80 -20.82
C GLU A 244 9.40 -10.87 -19.80
N GLU A 245 9.26 -12.15 -20.15
CA GLU A 245 9.48 -13.27 -19.22
C GLU A 245 10.90 -13.30 -18.63
N ASP A 246 11.89 -12.80 -19.36
CA ASP A 246 13.28 -12.73 -18.92
C ASP A 246 13.54 -11.65 -17.86
N GLN A 247 12.59 -10.73 -17.65
CA GLN A 247 12.63 -9.70 -16.60
C GLN A 247 11.96 -10.16 -15.30
N TRP A 248 11.19 -11.25 -15.33
CA TRP A 248 10.41 -11.68 -14.18
C TRP A 248 11.31 -12.09 -13.01
N GLY A 249 11.14 -11.43 -11.86
CA GLY A 249 11.99 -11.69 -10.69
C GLY A 249 13.30 -10.90 -10.68
N ASP A 250 13.61 -10.12 -11.71
CA ASP A 250 14.77 -9.23 -11.71
C ASP A 250 14.61 -8.16 -10.63
N ARG A 251 15.74 -7.80 -9.99
CA ARG A 251 15.76 -6.70 -9.02
C ARG A 251 15.39 -5.38 -9.73
N GLY A 252 14.30 -4.78 -9.29
CA GLY A 252 13.73 -3.59 -9.90
C GLY A 252 12.31 -3.35 -9.41
N ALA A 253 11.75 -2.20 -9.75
CA ALA A 253 10.34 -1.91 -9.52
C ALA A 253 9.72 -1.32 -10.78
N LEU A 254 8.44 -1.60 -11.01
CA LEU A 254 7.61 -0.91 -11.98
C LEU A 254 7.60 0.59 -11.68
N GLU A 255 7.48 1.39 -12.74
CA GLU A 255 7.34 2.83 -12.59
C GLU A 255 6.00 3.18 -11.93
N PRO A 256 5.96 4.20 -11.05
CA PRO A 256 4.71 4.73 -10.53
C PRO A 256 3.76 5.14 -11.66
N MET A 257 2.46 4.85 -11.50
CA MET A 257 1.43 5.31 -12.47
C MET A 257 1.10 6.81 -12.36
N ALA A 258 1.90 7.58 -11.62
CA ALA A 258 1.71 9.01 -11.42
C ALA A 258 1.73 9.73 -12.78
N GLY A 259 0.56 10.22 -13.22
CA GLY A 259 0.43 11.02 -14.43
C GLY A 259 -0.08 10.30 -15.69
N MET A 260 -0.59 9.07 -15.61
CA MET A 260 -1.29 8.42 -16.74
C MET A 260 -2.74 8.91 -16.90
N GLY A 261 -2.97 10.22 -16.76
CA GLY A 261 -4.18 10.90 -17.25
C GLY A 261 -4.02 11.16 -18.74
N GLY A 262 -4.48 10.22 -19.57
CA GLY A 262 -4.60 10.41 -21.02
C GLY A 262 -3.62 9.61 -21.88
N MET A 263 -3.83 8.30 -21.99
CA MET A 263 -3.50 7.56 -23.21
C MET A 263 -4.80 7.14 -23.91
N ASN A 264 -5.58 8.14 -24.34
CA ASN A 264 -6.47 7.94 -25.49
C ASN A 264 -5.57 7.97 -26.73
N GLY A 265 -5.49 6.84 -27.42
CA GLY A 265 -4.50 6.60 -28.46
C GLY A 265 -4.57 7.59 -29.62
N GLU A 266 -3.40 8.08 -30.01
CA GLU A 266 -3.12 8.45 -31.40
C GLU A 266 -1.68 8.01 -31.71
N MET A 267 -1.58 7.08 -32.67
CA MET A 267 -0.34 6.68 -33.33
C MET A 267 0.27 7.92 -33.99
N GLU A 268 1.49 8.30 -33.60
CA GLU A 268 2.21 9.35 -34.30
C GLU A 268 2.92 8.76 -35.52
N ASP A 269 2.16 8.63 -36.61
CA ASP A 269 2.68 8.42 -37.95
C ASP A 269 3.01 9.78 -38.61
N GLY A 270 4.31 9.99 -38.84
CA GLY A 270 4.96 10.85 -39.84
C GLY A 270 4.21 11.99 -40.58
N ALA A 271 4.77 13.19 -40.43
CA ALA A 271 5.06 14.22 -41.46
C ALA A 271 3.91 14.80 -42.33
N GLY A 272 3.71 16.12 -42.23
CA GLY A 272 3.07 16.93 -43.28
C GLY A 272 2.81 18.38 -42.89
N ASP A 273 3.30 19.30 -43.71
CA ASP A 273 3.13 20.77 -43.70
C ASP A 273 1.68 21.19 -44.02
N ASP A 274 1.24 22.35 -43.51
CA ASP A 274 0.42 23.39 -44.18
C ASP A 274 -0.56 24.15 -43.22
N ASP A 275 -0.50 25.48 -43.35
CA ASP A 275 -1.36 26.53 -42.77
C ASP A 275 -2.88 26.28 -42.92
N MET A 276 -3.71 26.73 -41.94
CA MET A 276 -4.88 27.63 -42.16
C MET A 276 -5.48 28.15 -40.83
N ASP A 277 -5.87 29.43 -40.88
CA ASP A 277 -6.64 30.25 -39.94
C ASP A 277 -8.16 29.97 -40.07
N ASP A 278 -8.90 29.76 -38.98
CA ASP A 278 -10.29 30.23 -38.83
C ASP A 278 -10.78 30.18 -37.37
N GLY A 279 -11.62 31.15 -37.01
CA GLY A 279 -12.16 31.34 -35.66
C GLY A 279 -13.40 30.50 -35.34
N GLY A 280 -13.68 30.36 -34.04
CA GLY A 280 -14.91 29.73 -33.54
C GLY A 280 -15.09 29.91 -32.04
N ASP A 281 -16.14 30.64 -31.68
CA ASP A 281 -16.61 30.89 -30.32
C ASP A 281 -17.03 29.62 -29.56
N GLY A 282 -16.81 29.65 -28.23
CA GLY A 282 -17.76 29.09 -27.28
C GLY A 282 -17.49 27.66 -26.80
N ASN A 283 -16.97 27.53 -25.57
CA ASN A 283 -17.73 27.06 -24.42
C ASN A 283 -16.77 27.01 -23.23
N GLY A 284 -17.00 27.87 -22.23
CA GLY A 284 -16.38 27.71 -20.92
C GLY A 284 -16.96 26.47 -20.27
N SER A 285 -16.38 25.30 -20.56
CA SER A 285 -16.50 24.16 -19.67
C SER A 285 -15.54 24.46 -18.53
N GLU A 286 -16.10 24.61 -17.33
CA GLU A 286 -15.34 24.60 -16.09
C GLU A 286 -14.46 23.35 -16.12
N GLY A 287 -13.16 23.57 -16.39
CA GLY A 287 -12.18 22.50 -16.41
C GLY A 287 -12.04 21.98 -15.00
N GLY A 288 -12.75 20.90 -14.68
CA GLY A 288 -12.33 20.02 -13.61
C GLY A 288 -10.89 19.65 -13.92
N MET A 289 -9.96 20.13 -13.12
CA MET A 289 -8.59 19.66 -13.20
C MET A 289 -8.67 18.17 -12.91
N GLU A 290 -8.40 17.35 -13.92
CA GLU A 290 -8.19 15.92 -13.76
C GLU A 290 -7.02 15.79 -12.78
N MET A 291 -7.34 15.62 -11.49
CA MET A 291 -6.35 15.50 -10.45
C MET A 291 -5.71 14.12 -10.62
N SER A 292 -4.52 14.11 -11.22
CA SER A 292 -3.68 12.92 -11.27
C SER A 292 -3.47 12.41 -9.84
N MET A 293 -3.69 11.11 -9.61
CA MET A 293 -3.48 10.49 -8.31
C MET A 293 -2.07 10.82 -7.77
N PRO A 294 -1.94 11.37 -6.56
CA PRO A 294 -0.62 11.60 -5.98
C PRO A 294 0.03 10.26 -5.63
N PHE A 295 1.33 10.15 -5.87
CA PHE A 295 2.11 9.00 -5.49
C PHE A 295 2.87 9.28 -4.18
N SER A 296 2.95 8.29 -3.30
CA SER A 296 3.53 8.44 -1.96
C SER A 296 5.06 8.52 -1.96
N ALA A 297 5.73 8.97 -3.01
CA ALA A 297 7.19 9.01 -3.05
C ALA A 297 7.71 10.04 -2.04
N LEU A 298 8.58 9.58 -1.14
CA LEU A 298 9.34 10.47 -0.28
C LEU A 298 10.31 11.32 -1.09
N GLN A 299 10.60 12.52 -0.59
CA GLN A 299 11.55 13.44 -1.20
C GLN A 299 12.95 12.80 -1.33
N PRO A 300 13.75 13.22 -2.34
CA PRO A 300 15.14 12.78 -2.49
C PRO A 300 15.97 12.96 -1.21
N ALA A 301 16.98 12.11 -1.01
CA ALA A 301 17.79 12.11 0.22
C ALA A 301 18.52 13.45 0.46
N ASP A 302 18.98 14.09 -0.61
CA ASP A 302 19.67 15.39 -0.60
C ASP A 302 18.74 16.60 -0.43
N ALA A 303 17.42 16.40 -0.52
CA ALA A 303 16.43 17.44 -0.23
C ALA A 303 16.20 17.62 1.27
N TYR A 304 16.47 16.60 2.10
CA TYR A 304 16.34 16.72 3.54
C TYR A 304 17.39 17.66 4.13
N LEU A 305 16.94 18.51 5.06
CA LEU A 305 17.79 19.44 5.79
C LEU A 305 18.68 18.74 6.83
N GLY A 306 19.66 19.50 7.35
CA GLY A 306 20.55 19.08 8.43
C GLY A 306 21.81 18.34 7.96
N THR A 307 22.52 17.77 8.93
CA THR A 307 23.75 17.01 8.69
C THR A 307 23.40 15.65 8.11
N ASP A 308 24.02 15.30 6.98
CA ASP A 308 23.92 13.99 6.35
C ASP A 308 24.69 12.96 7.17
N LEU A 309 23.98 11.98 7.75
CA LEU A 309 24.58 10.85 8.48
C LEU A 309 24.62 9.56 7.64
N GLY A 310 24.28 9.65 6.36
CA GLY A 310 24.33 8.57 5.39
C GLY A 310 22.98 8.13 4.85
N THR A 311 23.08 7.28 3.82
CA THR A 311 21.98 6.50 3.26
C THR A 311 22.37 5.04 3.36
N LEU A 312 21.68 4.31 4.24
CA LEU A 312 22.00 2.94 4.61
C LEU A 312 21.02 1.96 3.96
N ALA A 313 21.34 0.68 3.99
CA ALA A 313 20.48 -0.38 3.46
C ALA A 313 20.32 -1.53 4.45
N SER A 314 19.10 -2.05 4.58
CA SER A 314 18.78 -3.23 5.37
C SER A 314 17.50 -3.88 4.85
N GLY A 315 17.49 -5.21 4.67
CA GLY A 315 16.36 -5.95 4.10
C GLY A 315 15.89 -5.44 2.72
N ASP A 316 16.82 -4.94 1.89
CA ASP A 316 16.58 -4.25 0.61
C ASP A 316 15.90 -2.87 0.72
N ALA A 317 15.56 -2.40 1.92
CA ALA A 317 15.10 -1.03 2.14
C ALA A 317 16.27 -0.05 2.17
N THR A 318 15.97 1.20 1.85
CA THR A 318 16.88 2.34 2.00
C THR A 318 16.49 3.15 3.23
N PHE A 319 17.47 3.57 4.03
CA PHE A 319 17.29 4.41 5.22
C PHE A 319 18.09 5.69 5.06
N VAL A 320 17.41 6.81 4.84
CA VAL A 320 18.06 8.13 4.85
C VAL A 320 18.10 8.64 6.27
N VAL A 321 19.29 8.98 6.76
CA VAL A 321 19.52 9.42 8.13
C VAL A 321 20.04 10.86 8.13
N ARG A 322 19.38 11.72 8.91
CA ARG A 322 19.68 13.15 9.00
C ARG A 322 19.68 13.58 10.46
N TYR A 323 20.61 14.46 10.81
CA TYR A 323 20.63 15.08 12.13
C TYR A 323 20.35 16.58 12.03
N LEU A 324 19.29 17.03 12.69
CA LEU A 324 18.85 18.41 12.72
C LEU A 324 19.26 19.04 14.05
N THR A 325 20.31 19.87 14.06
CA THR A 325 20.80 20.51 15.29
C THR A 325 19.82 21.56 15.83
N GLU A 326 19.28 22.41 14.96
CA GLU A 326 18.28 23.42 15.32
C GLU A 326 17.00 23.11 14.53
N THR A 327 15.94 22.72 15.23
CA THR A 327 14.69 22.29 14.58
C THR A 327 13.45 22.62 15.40
N ARG A 328 12.33 22.83 14.71
CA ARG A 328 10.99 22.97 15.30
C ARG A 328 10.40 21.65 15.80
N LEU A 329 11.06 20.52 15.53
CA LEU A 329 10.61 19.19 15.94
C LEU A 329 10.92 18.89 17.41
N THR A 330 11.73 19.72 18.07
CA THR A 330 12.02 19.66 19.50
C THR A 330 11.59 20.96 20.18
N ASP A 331 11.68 21.02 21.49
CA ASP A 331 11.46 22.26 22.26
C ASP A 331 12.65 23.23 22.20
N GLY A 332 13.60 22.98 21.28
CA GLY A 332 14.82 23.77 21.11
C GLY A 332 15.93 23.45 22.12
N SER A 333 15.75 22.44 22.98
CA SER A 333 16.76 22.04 23.97
C SER A 333 17.70 20.92 23.50
N SER A 334 17.37 20.24 22.40
CA SER A 334 18.16 19.18 21.81
C SER A 334 18.04 19.15 20.30
N GLY A 335 18.99 18.48 19.65
CA GLY A 335 18.88 18.08 18.24
C GLY A 335 17.78 17.03 18.00
N TYR A 336 17.62 16.63 16.74
CA TYR A 336 16.68 15.62 16.30
C TYR A 336 17.30 14.69 15.27
N LEU A 337 17.25 13.39 15.53
CA LEU A 337 17.61 12.36 14.56
C LEU A 337 16.37 12.01 13.74
N LEU A 338 16.44 12.24 12.42
CA LEU A 338 15.43 11.86 11.45
C LEU A 338 15.91 10.63 10.68
N VAL A 339 15.06 9.61 10.62
CA VAL A 339 15.26 8.39 9.83
C VAL A 339 14.07 8.20 8.91
N SER A 340 14.33 8.02 7.62
CA SER A 340 13.28 7.89 6.62
C SER A 340 13.47 6.57 5.84
N PRO A 341 12.87 5.46 6.33
CA PRO A 341 12.91 4.16 5.68
C PRO A 341 11.97 4.15 4.47
N ARG A 342 12.47 3.66 3.34
CA ARG A 342 11.78 3.73 2.05
C ARG A 342 12.16 2.58 1.13
N THR A 343 11.30 2.28 0.16
CA THR A 343 11.64 1.34 -0.92
C THR A 343 12.81 1.89 -1.76
N PRO A 344 13.70 1.02 -2.28
CA PRO A 344 14.94 1.45 -2.92
C PRO A 344 14.75 2.16 -4.26
N TYR A 345 13.69 1.86 -5.01
CA TYR A 345 13.44 2.43 -6.34
C TYR A 345 12.46 3.60 -6.31
N ASN A 346 11.23 3.37 -5.82
CA ASN A 346 10.14 4.35 -5.90
C ASN A 346 10.04 5.25 -4.65
N ARG A 347 10.92 5.08 -3.66
CA ARG A 347 10.92 5.84 -2.41
C ARG A 347 9.59 5.81 -1.65
N VAL A 348 8.84 4.71 -1.78
CA VAL A 348 7.58 4.52 -1.05
C VAL A 348 7.90 4.38 0.44
N PRO A 349 7.23 5.12 1.34
CA PRO A 349 7.49 5.10 2.77
C PRO A 349 7.19 3.72 3.36
N LEU A 350 8.05 3.30 4.27
CA LEU A 350 7.87 2.07 5.03
C LEU A 350 7.22 2.39 6.38
N ALA A 351 5.92 2.62 6.34
CA ALA A 351 5.08 2.90 7.51
C ALA A 351 4.97 1.68 8.46
N ASP A 352 4.63 1.95 9.71
CA ASP A 352 4.43 0.95 10.76
C ASP A 352 5.65 0.04 10.97
N THR A 353 6.84 0.62 10.86
CA THR A 353 8.13 0.02 11.23
C THR A 353 8.45 0.40 12.66
N ALA A 354 8.87 -0.55 13.50
CA ALA A 354 9.37 -0.22 14.83
C ALA A 354 10.89 -0.01 14.74
N LEU A 355 11.34 1.21 15.04
CA LEU A 355 12.73 1.63 14.96
C LEU A 355 13.23 2.11 16.32
N ALA A 356 14.46 1.73 16.65
CA ALA A 356 15.17 2.23 17.80
C ALA A 356 16.61 2.58 17.43
N VAL A 357 17.25 3.37 18.28
CA VAL A 357 18.69 3.59 18.22
C VAL A 357 19.34 3.17 19.52
N GLU A 358 20.58 2.69 19.43
CA GLU A 358 21.43 2.31 20.56
C GLU A 358 22.82 2.95 20.42
N GLY A 359 23.47 3.30 21.54
CA GLY A 359 24.83 3.87 21.55
C GLY A 359 24.88 5.31 22.02
N ALA A 360 25.39 6.23 21.19
CA ALA A 360 25.50 7.65 21.51
C ALA A 360 24.14 8.34 21.74
N LEU A 361 23.11 7.85 21.04
CA LEU A 361 21.71 8.16 21.30
C LEU A 361 20.96 6.85 21.49
N GLU A 362 20.09 6.79 22.48
CA GLU A 362 19.34 5.58 22.83
C GLU A 362 17.85 5.87 22.95
N GLY A 363 17.02 5.07 22.29
CA GLY A 363 15.56 5.12 22.43
C GLY A 363 14.79 4.76 21.16
N GLU A 364 13.48 4.65 21.31
CA GLU A 364 12.53 4.41 20.22
C GLU A 364 12.35 5.66 19.36
N LEU A 365 12.28 5.48 18.04
CA LEU A 365 11.98 6.54 17.10
C LEU A 365 10.47 6.59 16.83
N ILE A 366 9.90 7.79 16.94
CA ILE A 366 8.46 8.00 16.81
C ILE A 366 8.11 8.25 15.35
N GLN A 367 7.19 7.45 14.78
CA GLN A 367 6.62 7.69 13.47
C GLN A 367 5.94 9.06 13.43
N THR A 368 6.35 9.89 12.48
CA THR A 368 6.00 11.30 12.39
C THR A 368 5.55 11.66 10.97
N LEU A 369 4.43 12.38 10.87
CA LEU A 369 4.01 13.07 9.66
C LEU A 369 4.27 14.56 9.81
N ASP A 370 4.95 15.14 8.83
CA ASP A 370 5.36 16.53 8.83
C ASP A 370 5.15 17.14 7.44
N SER A 371 4.57 18.33 7.36
CA SER A 371 4.20 18.97 6.09
C SER A 371 5.38 19.39 5.21
N GLU A 372 6.62 19.42 5.73
CA GLU A 372 7.82 19.79 4.98
C GLU A 372 8.79 18.60 4.83
N LEU A 373 8.87 17.76 5.86
CA LEU A 373 9.80 16.62 5.91
C LEU A 373 9.17 15.31 5.45
N GLY A 374 7.84 15.26 5.33
CA GLY A 374 7.04 14.09 5.02
C GLY A 374 7.05 13.03 6.11
N HIS A 375 6.68 11.81 5.74
CA HIS A 375 6.74 10.65 6.64
C HIS A 375 8.19 10.28 6.99
N HIS A 376 8.44 10.19 8.29
CA HIS A 376 9.73 9.78 8.83
C HIS A 376 9.55 9.24 10.26
N TYR A 377 10.64 8.75 10.84
CA TYR A 377 10.73 8.39 12.25
C TYR A 377 11.79 9.25 12.90
N GLY A 378 11.61 9.63 14.15
CA GLY A 378 12.67 10.38 14.82
C GLY A 378 12.57 10.47 16.32
N ILE A 379 13.68 10.93 16.88
CA ILE A 379 13.92 11.02 18.31
C ILE A 379 14.70 12.31 18.60
N ALA A 380 14.34 12.96 19.70
CA ALA A 380 15.03 14.14 20.19
C ALA A 380 16.26 13.72 21.00
N GLY A 381 17.40 14.33 20.75
CA GLY A 381 18.64 14.05 21.46
C GLY A 381 19.83 14.74 20.84
N ASP A 382 20.89 14.89 21.63
CA ASP A 382 22.13 15.51 21.18
C ASP A 382 23.12 14.45 20.70
N LEU A 383 23.71 14.70 19.53
CA LEU A 383 24.81 13.92 18.96
C LEU A 383 26.00 14.83 18.70
N ALA A 384 27.18 14.38 19.11
CA ALA A 384 28.47 15.02 18.86
C ALA A 384 29.21 14.34 17.70
N SER A 385 30.13 15.07 17.07
CA SER A 385 31.04 14.50 16.06
C SER A 385 31.87 13.35 16.63
N ASP A 386 32.22 12.40 15.77
CA ASP A 386 32.94 11.16 16.09
C ASP A 386 32.18 10.19 17.01
N GLU A 387 30.89 10.44 17.28
CA GLU A 387 30.00 9.49 17.96
C GLU A 387 29.42 8.45 16.99
N GLN A 388 28.95 7.34 17.56
CA GLN A 388 28.41 6.21 16.83
C GLN A 388 27.11 5.74 17.49
N LEU A 389 26.13 5.39 16.65
CA LEU A 389 24.90 4.74 17.06
C LEU A 389 24.54 3.62 16.09
N ASP A 390 23.81 2.63 16.57
CA ASP A 390 23.21 1.60 15.73
C ASP A 390 21.72 1.90 15.56
N LEU A 391 21.26 1.94 14.31
CA LEU A 391 19.86 1.98 13.94
C LEU A 391 19.32 0.55 13.90
N VAL A 392 18.43 0.23 14.83
CA VAL A 392 17.84 -1.09 15.04
C VAL A 392 16.42 -1.12 14.50
N VAL A 393 16.11 -2.14 13.69
CA VAL A 393 14.74 -2.45 13.27
C VAL A 393 14.18 -3.50 14.21
N GLU A 394 13.32 -3.10 15.14
CA GLU A 394 12.70 -4.01 16.11
C GLU A 394 11.59 -4.84 15.46
N SER A 395 10.89 -4.26 14.49
CA SER A 395 9.88 -4.92 13.67
C SER A 395 9.91 -4.32 12.27
N PRO A 396 9.87 -5.14 11.21
CA PRO A 396 9.76 -4.63 9.84
C PRO A 396 8.43 -3.90 9.63
N PRO A 397 8.24 -3.23 8.48
CA PRO A 397 7.03 -2.47 8.22
C PRO A 397 5.81 -3.40 8.16
N GLN A 398 4.82 -3.17 9.02
CA GLN A 398 3.65 -4.06 9.22
C GLN A 398 2.49 -3.77 8.27
N VAL A 399 2.79 -3.32 7.05
CA VAL A 399 1.79 -3.03 6.01
C VAL A 399 1.74 -4.17 5.01
N ALA A 400 0.57 -4.42 4.44
CA ALA A 400 0.40 -5.47 3.45
C ALA A 400 1.21 -5.17 2.17
N ARG A 401 1.57 -6.23 1.45
CA ARG A 401 2.39 -6.15 0.25
C ARG A 401 1.63 -6.67 -0.95
N HIS A 402 1.72 -5.93 -2.03
CA HIS A 402 1.48 -6.47 -3.37
C HIS A 402 2.69 -7.23 -3.89
N ARG A 403 2.49 -7.91 -5.02
CA ARG A 403 3.55 -8.67 -5.70
C ARG A 403 4.75 -7.77 -6.04
N GLY A 404 5.94 -8.35 -6.00
CA GLY A 404 7.20 -7.61 -6.17
C GLY A 404 7.75 -7.01 -4.87
N TYR A 405 6.96 -7.04 -3.78
CA TYR A 405 7.36 -6.61 -2.44
C TYR A 405 7.16 -7.69 -1.37
N GLU A 406 6.52 -8.81 -1.68
CA GLU A 406 6.07 -9.80 -0.69
C GLU A 406 7.18 -10.62 -0.02
N THR A 407 8.40 -10.52 -0.54
CA THR A 407 9.63 -11.11 0.02
C THR A 407 10.60 -10.06 0.58
N ALA A 408 10.34 -8.78 0.33
CA ALA A 408 11.23 -7.68 0.72
C ALA A 408 10.93 -7.18 2.15
N PHE A 409 11.93 -6.53 2.75
CA PHE A 409 11.79 -5.80 4.02
C PHE A 409 11.37 -6.67 5.21
N LEU A 410 11.73 -7.95 5.23
CA LEU A 410 11.39 -8.88 6.33
C LEU A 410 12.52 -8.98 7.35
N GLU A 411 13.69 -9.45 6.91
CA GLU A 411 14.88 -9.53 7.75
C GLU A 411 15.72 -8.26 7.59
N MET A 412 15.76 -7.43 8.63
CA MET A 412 16.39 -6.11 8.59
C MET A 412 17.45 -6.00 9.70
N PRO A 413 18.70 -6.47 9.46
CA PRO A 413 19.77 -6.34 10.45
C PRO A 413 20.04 -4.86 10.83
N PRO A 414 20.54 -4.60 12.05
CA PRO A 414 20.92 -3.25 12.47
C PRO A 414 21.96 -2.62 11.56
N MET A 415 21.92 -1.30 11.45
CA MET A 415 22.85 -0.52 10.64
C MET A 415 23.59 0.48 11.51
N THR A 416 24.92 0.48 11.43
CA THR A 416 25.75 1.43 12.16
C THR A 416 25.80 2.79 11.45
N VAL A 417 25.66 3.86 12.24
CA VAL A 417 25.72 5.26 11.81
C VAL A 417 26.88 5.95 12.52
N GLU A 418 27.73 6.63 11.75
CA GLU A 418 28.83 7.46 12.28
C GLU A 418 28.49 8.94 12.12
N VAL A 419 28.75 9.74 13.17
CA VAL A 419 28.52 11.19 13.16
C VAL A 419 29.79 11.89 12.67
N PRO A 420 29.73 12.66 11.56
CA PRO A 420 30.93 13.21 10.90
C PRO A 420 31.59 14.40 11.60
#